data_AF-A0A5E4P0U1-F1
#
_entry.id   AF-A0A5E4P0U1-F1
#
_cell.length_a   1.000
_cell.length_b   1.000
_cell.length_c   1.000
_cell.angle_alpha   90.00
_cell.angle_beta   90.00
_cell.angle_gamma   90.00
#
_symmetry.space_group_name_H-M   'P 1'
#
loop_
_entity.id
_entity.type
_entity.pdbx_description
1 polymer ?
#
loop_
_entity_poly.entity_id
_entity_poly.type
_entity_poly.pdbx_seq_one_letter_code
_entity_poly.pdbx_strand_id
1 'polypeptide(L)'
;MLAALAGRLRRWRDRRRIAASGAFDAAWYLRRYPDVAAAGIDPLRHYVESGCREGRFPNPIFDTAWYRAQHLSAAPQANALVDYLEGGWRRGRRPNRWLDPAWYRVRAGLAAAIDPMRHYLAAGRDAPPPGPDLDPAALARDVPDLGGDGSPLGFVLNTYRVVGDLDACTSYYIAAWVGRRAGPKIVVTIAVNGAPVGTVTPWIARPDVKRALGFDGLGFCFVFPRRLAHGDVVALRDDLGQSLIGCTTTYEVPPLGATTDFYLNRASIAAAFLKGRGVEIGAFSQPNDLPPDREIAFYDRYPAQTLREVYDPDCGRPLMAPDYVGQAETLDGLPDAAFDFLIANHVIEHLQDPILFLQSIARKLVPGGRAMIAAPDKRYCMDKPRSLTPFEHLVDDHELGTAPRQRAHFVRYYIEAGGQEQAVAEANADHADMDDIRFHYHVWDAESFVAFVTATIARYALPLALVYTRATEADIIVVLEKTEPYATAEAAARPATRPENRQPPRNVPSSAR
;
A
#
# COMPACT_ATOMS: atom_id res chain seq x y z
N MET A 1 -45.88 37.29 44.18
CA MET A 1 -46.91 36.98 43.15
C MET A 1 -46.40 37.15 41.71
N LEU A 2 -45.82 38.30 41.35
CA LEU A 2 -45.34 38.59 39.97
C LEU A 2 -44.23 37.65 39.46
N ALA A 3 -43.24 37.30 40.30
CA ALA A 3 -42.16 36.36 39.91
C ALA A 3 -42.67 34.94 39.58
N ALA A 4 -43.67 34.46 40.32
CA ALA A 4 -44.31 33.17 40.07
C ALA A 4 -45.15 33.18 38.77
N LEU A 5 -45.74 34.33 38.42
CA LEU A 5 -46.46 34.51 37.16
C LEU A 5 -45.49 34.55 35.97
N ALA A 6 -44.38 35.30 36.11
CA ALA A 6 -43.31 35.37 35.11
C ALA A 6 -42.65 34.00 34.86
N GLY A 7 -42.43 33.21 35.92
CA GLY A 7 -41.93 31.84 35.81
C GLY A 7 -42.90 30.90 35.08
N ARG A 8 -44.21 31.01 35.34
CA ARG A 8 -45.25 30.25 34.62
C ARG A 8 -45.31 30.61 33.14
N LEU A 9 -45.29 31.92 32.82
CA LEU A 9 -45.28 32.40 31.43
C LEU A 9 -44.01 31.93 30.69
N ARG A 10 -42.83 31.97 31.33
CA ARG A 10 -41.58 31.46 30.74
C ARG A 10 -41.70 29.98 30.40
N ARG A 11 -42.10 29.13 31.34
CA ARG A 11 -42.25 27.69 31.11
C ARG A 11 -43.27 27.37 30.02
N TRP A 12 -44.37 28.12 29.94
CA TRP A 12 -45.34 27.98 28.86
C TRP A 12 -44.74 28.31 27.49
N ARG A 13 -43.96 29.40 27.38
CA ARG A 13 -43.26 29.76 26.14
C ARG A 13 -42.23 28.70 25.74
N ASP A 14 -41.46 28.21 26.70
CA ASP A 14 -40.45 27.17 26.49
C ASP A 14 -41.10 25.88 25.97
N ARG A 15 -42.18 25.41 26.61
CA ARG A 15 -42.93 24.23 26.15
C ARG A 15 -43.43 24.38 24.72
N ARG A 16 -44.07 25.52 24.39
CA ARG A 16 -44.57 25.75 23.02
C ARG A 16 -43.46 25.76 21.99
N ARG A 17 -42.31 26.37 22.31
CA ARG A 17 -41.17 26.45 21.41
C ARG A 17 -40.53 25.09 21.17
N ILE A 18 -40.32 24.32 22.24
CA ILE A 18 -39.75 22.97 22.14
C ILE A 18 -40.71 22.04 21.38
N ALA A 19 -42.02 22.11 21.64
CA ALA A 19 -43.01 21.33 20.90
C ALA A 19 -42.99 21.64 19.39
N ALA A 20 -42.94 22.93 19.03
CA ALA A 20 -42.96 23.36 17.64
C ALA A 20 -41.65 23.07 16.87
N SER A 21 -40.54 22.80 17.57
CA SER A 21 -39.24 22.58 16.91
C SER A 21 -39.03 21.13 16.46
N GLY A 22 -39.76 20.16 17.01
CA GLY A 22 -39.47 18.74 16.80
C GLY A 22 -38.17 18.27 17.47
N ALA A 23 -37.59 19.08 18.38
CA ALA A 23 -36.34 18.75 19.07
C ALA A 23 -36.56 17.98 20.38
N PHE A 24 -37.78 17.57 20.70
CA PHE A 24 -38.10 16.77 21.88
C PHE A 24 -38.80 15.48 21.47
N ASP A 25 -38.20 14.36 21.83
CA ASP A 25 -38.74 13.03 21.53
C ASP A 25 -39.39 12.45 22.78
N ALA A 26 -40.72 12.60 22.89
CA ALA A 26 -41.49 12.15 24.04
C ALA A 26 -41.41 10.63 24.24
N ALA A 27 -41.44 9.85 23.16
CA ALA A 27 -41.41 8.40 23.25
C ALA A 27 -40.03 7.91 23.71
N TRP A 28 -38.96 8.50 23.17
CA TRP A 28 -37.60 8.22 23.61
C TRP A 28 -37.37 8.66 25.07
N TYR A 29 -37.86 9.84 25.45
CA TYR A 29 -37.71 10.39 26.80
C TYR A 29 -38.32 9.45 27.86
N LEU A 30 -39.51 8.92 27.62
CA LEU A 30 -40.17 7.98 28.54
C LEU A 30 -39.48 6.62 28.61
N ARG A 31 -38.92 6.13 27.49
CA ARG A 31 -38.09 4.90 27.51
C ARG A 31 -36.81 5.10 28.31
N ARG A 32 -36.17 6.27 28.17
CA ARG A 32 -34.91 6.60 28.84
C ARG A 32 -35.08 6.88 30.33
N TYR A 33 -36.24 7.41 30.72
CA TYR A 33 -36.57 7.85 32.07
C TYR A 33 -37.82 7.14 32.61
N PRO A 34 -37.69 5.87 33.06
CA PRO A 34 -38.80 5.06 33.55
C PRO A 34 -39.52 5.67 34.76
N ASP A 35 -38.83 6.48 35.56
CA ASP A 35 -39.41 7.21 36.69
C ASP A 35 -40.48 8.21 36.25
N VAL A 36 -40.26 8.89 35.12
CA VAL A 36 -41.23 9.82 34.53
C VAL A 36 -42.41 9.06 33.93
N ALA A 37 -42.14 7.92 33.29
CA ALA A 37 -43.16 7.04 32.75
C ALA A 37 -44.07 6.47 33.85
N ALA A 38 -43.48 5.95 34.93
CA ALA A 38 -44.21 5.43 36.09
C ALA A 38 -45.04 6.51 36.80
N ALA A 39 -44.57 7.75 36.81
CA ALA A 39 -45.29 8.89 37.39
C ALA A 39 -46.44 9.41 36.51
N GLY A 40 -46.56 8.97 35.26
CA GLY A 40 -47.62 9.42 34.33
C GLY A 40 -47.57 10.91 34.00
N ILE A 41 -46.42 11.57 34.17
CA ILE A 41 -46.26 13.01 33.91
C ILE A 41 -46.03 13.24 32.42
N ASP A 42 -46.67 14.27 31.85
CA ASP A 42 -46.38 14.73 30.48
C ASP A 42 -44.87 14.96 30.29
N PRO A 43 -44.17 14.22 29.41
CA PRO A 43 -42.71 14.22 29.35
C PRO A 43 -42.14 15.58 28.97
N LEU A 44 -42.82 16.32 28.08
CA LEU A 44 -42.39 17.67 27.71
C LEU A 44 -42.54 18.65 28.87
N ARG A 45 -43.65 18.58 29.62
CA ARG A 45 -43.82 19.34 30.86
C ARG A 45 -42.72 19.00 31.86
N HIS A 46 -42.46 17.72 32.08
CA HIS A 46 -41.44 17.26 33.01
C HIS A 46 -40.06 17.83 32.64
N TYR A 47 -39.68 17.76 31.36
CA TYR A 47 -38.41 18.30 30.90
C TYR A 47 -38.27 19.81 31.16
N VAL A 48 -39.31 20.60 30.85
CA VAL A 48 -39.26 22.06 31.05
C VAL A 48 -39.30 22.46 32.52
N GLU A 49 -40.04 21.72 33.36
CA GLU A 49 -40.21 22.04 34.78
C GLU A 49 -39.03 21.56 35.65
N SER A 50 -38.46 20.39 35.32
CA SER A 50 -37.46 19.72 36.16
C SER A 50 -36.33 19.08 35.35
N GLY A 51 -36.65 18.33 34.30
CA GLY A 51 -35.69 17.49 33.58
C GLY A 51 -34.50 18.25 32.99
N CYS A 52 -34.71 19.49 32.53
CA CYS A 52 -33.60 20.32 32.07
C CYS A 52 -32.60 20.57 33.20
N ARG A 53 -33.07 21.00 34.38
CA ARG A 53 -32.21 21.27 35.55
C ARG A 53 -31.51 20.00 36.06
N GLU A 54 -32.15 18.85 35.91
CA GLU A 54 -31.59 17.53 36.22
C GLU A 54 -30.56 17.05 35.19
N GLY A 55 -30.33 17.81 34.11
CA GLY A 55 -29.40 17.40 33.06
C GLY A 55 -29.94 16.30 32.14
N ARG A 56 -31.25 16.03 32.16
CA ARG A 56 -31.86 15.01 31.32
C ARG A 56 -31.80 15.39 29.84
N PHE A 57 -31.64 14.40 29.00
CA PHE A 57 -31.58 14.53 27.56
C PHE A 57 -33.01 14.69 27.02
N PRO A 58 -33.33 15.71 26.22
CA PRO A 58 -34.64 15.84 25.58
C PRO A 58 -34.79 14.95 24.34
N ASN A 59 -33.67 14.50 23.78
CA ASN A 59 -33.56 13.67 22.60
C ASN A 59 -32.17 12.97 22.58
N PRO A 60 -31.92 12.02 21.67
CA PRO A 60 -30.67 11.26 21.60
C PRO A 60 -29.38 12.06 21.36
N ILE A 61 -29.47 13.29 20.84
CA ILE A 61 -28.32 14.06 20.33
C ILE A 61 -28.19 15.43 21.04
N PHE A 62 -28.86 15.64 22.17
CA PHE A 62 -28.72 16.86 22.96
C PHE A 62 -28.38 16.53 24.41
N ASP A 63 -27.15 16.80 24.81
CA ASP A 63 -26.68 16.60 26.17
C ASP A 63 -26.90 17.89 26.97
N THR A 64 -27.97 17.91 27.75
CA THR A 64 -28.38 19.08 28.53
C THR A 64 -27.34 19.50 29.57
N ALA A 65 -26.69 18.53 30.22
CA ALA A 65 -25.70 18.82 31.26
C ALA A 65 -24.42 19.39 30.64
N TRP A 66 -23.93 18.74 29.58
CA TRP A 66 -22.75 19.18 28.84
C TRP A 66 -22.98 20.54 28.17
N TYR A 67 -24.10 20.73 27.45
CA TYR A 67 -24.40 22.01 26.79
C TYR A 67 -24.44 23.17 27.77
N ARG A 68 -25.06 22.95 28.94
CA ARG A 68 -25.12 23.96 30.00
C ARG A 68 -23.72 24.31 30.51
N ALA A 69 -22.90 23.31 30.79
CA ALA A 69 -21.53 23.52 31.26
C ALA A 69 -20.67 24.29 30.24
N GLN A 70 -20.79 23.95 28.95
CA GLN A 70 -19.97 24.55 27.90
C GLN A 70 -20.43 25.94 27.46
N HIS A 71 -21.74 26.18 27.44
CA HIS A 71 -22.29 27.35 26.75
C HIS A 71 -23.13 28.27 27.61
N LEU A 72 -23.53 27.82 28.81
CA LEU A 72 -24.42 28.54 29.72
C LEU A 72 -23.89 28.66 31.15
N SER A 73 -22.56 28.61 31.34
CA SER A 73 -21.93 28.80 32.66
C SER A 73 -22.33 30.13 33.33
N ALA A 74 -22.53 31.19 32.55
CA ALA A 74 -23.00 32.49 33.02
C ALA A 74 -24.53 32.59 33.24
N ALA A 75 -25.31 31.59 32.80
CA ALA A 75 -26.76 31.55 32.93
C ALA A 75 -27.26 30.11 33.18
N PRO A 76 -26.82 29.44 34.25
CA PRO A 76 -27.08 28.02 34.48
C PRO A 76 -28.57 27.70 34.70
N GLN A 77 -29.40 28.71 34.99
CA GLN A 77 -30.86 28.60 35.13
C GLN A 77 -31.63 28.63 33.81
N ALA A 78 -30.98 28.96 32.68
CA ALA A 78 -31.63 28.95 31.37
C ALA A 78 -31.97 27.52 30.94
N ASN A 79 -33.04 27.37 30.16
CA ASN A 79 -33.35 26.09 29.52
C ASN A 79 -32.36 25.87 28.36
N ALA A 80 -31.51 24.85 28.49
CA ALA A 80 -30.42 24.58 27.56
C ALA A 80 -30.91 24.36 26.12
N LEU A 81 -31.99 23.60 25.95
CA LEU A 81 -32.55 23.32 24.62
C LEU A 81 -33.15 24.59 24.00
N VAL A 82 -33.77 25.46 24.80
CA VAL A 82 -34.31 26.74 24.30
C VAL A 82 -33.19 27.66 23.84
N ASP A 83 -32.10 27.83 24.60
CA ASP A 83 -30.95 28.65 24.15
C ASP A 83 -30.35 28.10 22.85
N TYR A 84 -30.24 26.77 22.73
CA TYR A 84 -29.77 26.16 21.49
C TYR A 84 -30.68 26.55 20.32
N LEU A 85 -31.99 26.33 20.45
CA LEU A 85 -32.99 26.60 19.41
C LEU A 85 -33.12 28.08 19.03
N GLU A 86 -32.96 29.01 19.98
CA GLU A 86 -33.08 30.45 19.74
C GLU A 86 -31.90 31.05 18.98
N GLY A 87 -30.73 30.40 19.03
CA GLY A 87 -29.57 30.89 18.29
C GLY A 87 -28.25 30.21 18.64
N GLY A 88 -28.22 29.26 19.59
CA GLY A 88 -27.02 28.48 19.85
C GLY A 88 -26.51 27.75 18.61
N TRP A 89 -27.39 27.08 17.87
CA TRP A 89 -27.01 26.37 16.64
C TRP A 89 -26.47 27.30 15.55
N ARG A 90 -26.98 28.53 15.45
CA ARG A 90 -26.50 29.55 14.49
C ARG A 90 -25.11 30.07 14.84
N ARG A 91 -24.80 30.09 16.14
CA ARG A 91 -23.47 30.43 16.68
C ARG A 91 -22.49 29.26 16.61
N GLY A 92 -22.86 28.14 15.99
CA GLY A 92 -22.03 26.94 15.90
C GLY A 92 -21.83 26.21 17.23
N ARG A 93 -22.66 26.48 18.25
CA ARG A 93 -22.58 25.77 19.54
C ARG A 93 -22.90 24.29 19.33
N ARG A 94 -22.04 23.41 19.84
CA ARG A 94 -22.29 21.97 19.78
C ARG A 94 -23.40 21.62 20.79
N PRO A 95 -24.38 20.76 20.46
CA PRO A 95 -25.42 20.32 21.40
C PRO A 95 -24.95 19.21 22.36
N ASN A 96 -23.81 18.60 22.06
CA ASN A 96 -23.14 17.57 22.84
C ASN A 96 -21.67 17.53 22.36
N ARG A 97 -20.86 16.59 22.87
CA ARG A 97 -19.44 16.45 22.50
C ARG A 97 -19.16 15.88 21.10
N TRP A 98 -20.08 15.12 20.51
CA TRP A 98 -19.88 14.34 19.28
C TRP A 98 -20.64 14.87 18.04
N LEU A 99 -21.60 15.80 18.20
CA LEU A 99 -22.20 16.52 17.08
C LEU A 99 -21.44 17.82 16.86
N ASP A 100 -20.69 17.87 15.75
CA ASP A 100 -20.05 19.09 15.26
C ASP A 100 -20.93 19.73 14.17
N PRO A 101 -21.61 20.86 14.45
CA PRO A 101 -22.48 21.52 13.50
C PRO A 101 -21.78 21.97 12.21
N ALA A 102 -20.51 22.38 12.27
CA ALA A 102 -19.78 22.88 11.11
C ALA A 102 -19.39 21.71 10.19
N TRP A 103 -18.81 20.66 10.77
CA TRP A 103 -18.45 19.44 10.04
C TRP A 103 -19.68 18.76 9.44
N TYR A 104 -20.74 18.60 10.25
CA TYR A 104 -21.95 17.90 9.82
C TYR A 104 -22.64 18.60 8.65
N ARG A 105 -22.67 19.94 8.63
CA ARG A 105 -23.24 20.71 7.52
C ARG A 105 -22.56 20.38 6.20
N VAL A 106 -21.23 20.34 6.18
CA VAL A 106 -20.47 20.01 4.97
C VAL A 106 -20.78 18.58 4.54
N ARG A 107 -20.75 17.63 5.47
CA ARG A 107 -20.93 16.20 5.15
C ARG A 107 -22.35 15.86 4.70
N ALA A 108 -23.38 16.48 5.27
CA ALA A 108 -24.77 16.28 4.88
C ALA A 108 -25.24 17.25 3.78
N GLY A 109 -24.37 18.12 3.25
CA GLY A 109 -24.72 19.06 2.17
C GLY A 109 -25.77 20.09 2.59
N LEU A 110 -25.76 20.55 3.84
CA LEU A 110 -26.80 21.40 4.41
C LEU A 110 -26.62 22.88 4.08
N ALA A 111 -27.70 23.53 3.65
CA ALA A 111 -27.76 24.99 3.59
C ALA A 111 -27.60 25.63 4.98
N ALA A 112 -27.04 26.84 5.03
CA ALA A 112 -26.76 27.56 6.28
C ALA A 112 -28.00 27.78 7.18
N ALA A 113 -29.18 27.87 6.59
CA ALA A 113 -30.44 28.07 7.30
C ALA A 113 -30.99 26.80 8.01
N ILE A 114 -30.45 25.62 7.70
CA ILE A 114 -30.89 24.35 8.29
C ILE A 114 -30.17 24.14 9.62
N ASP A 115 -30.89 23.74 10.67
CA ASP A 115 -30.32 23.36 11.97
C ASP A 115 -29.76 21.92 11.89
N PRO A 116 -28.44 21.72 12.07
CA PRO A 116 -27.79 20.41 11.97
C PRO A 116 -28.38 19.35 12.89
N MET A 117 -28.71 19.72 14.13
CA MET A 117 -29.27 18.78 15.11
C MET A 117 -30.66 18.31 14.70
N ARG A 118 -31.51 19.25 14.25
CA ARG A 118 -32.86 18.92 13.80
C ARG A 118 -32.84 18.11 12.51
N HIS A 119 -31.93 18.42 11.59
CA HIS A 119 -31.69 17.59 10.41
C HIS A 119 -31.28 16.17 10.82
N TYR A 120 -30.30 16.02 11.71
CA TYR A 120 -29.84 14.72 12.20
C TYR A 120 -30.99 13.89 12.81
N LEU A 121 -31.80 14.52 13.67
CA LEU A 121 -32.97 13.87 14.28
C LEU A 121 -34.01 13.44 13.23
N ALA A 122 -34.23 14.24 12.19
CA ALA A 122 -35.21 13.94 11.14
C ALA A 122 -34.72 12.88 10.14
N ALA A 123 -33.45 12.94 9.74
CA ALA A 123 -32.84 11.99 8.82
C ALA A 123 -32.64 10.61 9.47
N GLY A 124 -32.48 10.55 10.80
CA GLY A 124 -32.46 9.30 11.54
C GLY A 124 -31.35 8.36 11.05
N ARG A 125 -31.75 7.23 10.44
CA ARG A 125 -30.82 6.21 9.90
C ARG A 125 -30.08 6.66 8.63
N ASP A 126 -30.63 7.63 7.92
CA ASP A 126 -30.04 8.14 6.67
C ASP A 126 -29.07 9.31 6.93
N ALA A 127 -28.91 9.73 8.19
CA ALA A 127 -27.98 10.78 8.56
C ALA A 127 -26.52 10.28 8.49
N PRO A 128 -25.57 11.10 7.99
CA PRO A 128 -24.16 10.83 8.20
C PRO A 128 -23.82 10.92 9.70
N PRO A 129 -22.63 10.47 10.13
CA PRO A 129 -22.19 10.61 11.51
C PRO A 129 -22.33 12.05 12.03
N PRO A 130 -22.59 12.26 13.32
CA PRO A 130 -22.79 13.60 13.88
C PRO A 130 -21.51 14.46 13.90
N GLY A 131 -20.32 13.84 13.85
CA GLY A 131 -19.05 14.57 13.84
C GLY A 131 -17.85 13.65 13.68
N PRO A 132 -16.66 14.21 13.42
CA PRO A 132 -15.44 13.44 13.22
C PRO A 132 -14.93 12.84 14.54
N ASP A 133 -15.16 13.54 15.66
CA ASP A 133 -14.70 13.19 17.01
C ASP A 133 -15.60 12.16 17.72
N LEU A 134 -16.53 11.51 17.01
CA LEU A 134 -17.39 10.51 17.62
C LEU A 134 -16.55 9.29 18.02
N ASP A 135 -16.19 9.20 19.31
CA ASP A 135 -15.64 7.99 19.92
C ASP A 135 -16.80 7.08 20.38
N PRO A 136 -17.04 5.95 19.69
CA PRO A 136 -18.11 5.03 20.07
C PRO A 136 -17.86 4.37 21.42
N ALA A 137 -16.60 4.17 21.82
CA ALA A 137 -16.26 3.55 23.10
C ALA A 137 -16.55 4.51 24.25
N ALA A 138 -16.21 5.79 24.11
CA ALA A 138 -16.64 6.81 25.07
C ALA A 138 -18.16 6.96 25.11
N LEU A 139 -18.84 6.99 23.96
CA LEU A 139 -20.30 7.10 23.91
C LEU A 139 -20.98 5.89 24.59
N ALA A 140 -20.50 4.67 24.33
CA ALA A 140 -21.04 3.45 24.95
C ALA A 140 -20.76 3.38 26.47
N ARG A 141 -19.63 3.91 26.94
CA ARG A 141 -19.33 4.00 28.39
C ARG A 141 -20.23 5.01 29.09
N ASP A 142 -20.42 6.17 28.50
CA ASP A 142 -21.01 7.31 29.19
C ASP A 142 -22.52 7.41 29.00
N VAL A 143 -23.04 6.92 27.87
CA VAL A 143 -24.48 6.83 27.61
C VAL A 143 -24.84 5.50 26.91
N PRO A 144 -24.76 4.35 27.62
CA PRO A 144 -24.92 3.01 27.02
C PRO A 144 -26.22 2.83 26.21
N ASP A 145 -27.32 3.42 26.68
CA ASP A 145 -28.66 3.32 26.07
C ASP A 145 -28.76 4.02 24.69
N LEU A 146 -27.82 4.92 24.37
CA LEU A 146 -27.71 5.58 23.07
C LEU A 146 -26.92 4.77 22.03
N GLY A 147 -26.26 3.69 22.44
CA GLY A 147 -25.49 2.81 21.56
C GLY A 147 -26.29 1.66 20.95
N GLY A 148 -27.54 1.44 21.39
CA GLY A 148 -28.36 0.31 20.95
C GLY A 148 -28.95 0.46 19.53
N ASP A 149 -29.21 -0.68 18.88
CA ASP A 149 -29.65 -0.83 17.47
C ASP A 149 -30.93 -0.07 17.06
N GLY A 150 -31.71 0.40 18.04
CA GLY A 150 -32.94 1.15 17.83
C GLY A 150 -32.76 2.68 17.74
N SER A 151 -31.55 3.20 17.97
CA SER A 151 -31.29 4.65 18.00
C SER A 151 -30.49 5.11 16.76
N PRO A 152 -30.66 6.38 16.30
CA PRO A 152 -29.85 6.93 15.21
C PRO A 152 -28.35 6.85 15.49
N LEU A 153 -27.93 7.05 16.75
CA LEU A 153 -26.53 6.91 17.16
C LEU A 153 -26.05 5.46 17.12
N GLY A 154 -26.77 4.51 17.72
CA GLY A 154 -26.42 3.08 17.65
C GLY A 154 -26.35 2.52 16.23
N PHE A 155 -27.23 2.98 15.33
CA PHE A 155 -27.12 2.66 13.90
C PHE A 155 -25.87 3.28 13.29
N VAL A 156 -25.56 4.55 13.56
CA VAL A 156 -24.31 5.17 13.07
C VAL A 156 -23.08 4.40 13.57
N LEU A 157 -23.09 3.97 14.84
CA LEU A 157 -22.04 3.17 15.45
C LEU A 157 -21.89 1.78 14.82
N ASN A 158 -22.99 1.13 14.40
CA ASN A 158 -22.94 -0.23 13.82
C ASN A 158 -22.82 -0.23 12.28
N THR A 159 -23.22 0.86 11.62
CA THR A 159 -23.22 1.00 10.16
C THR A 159 -21.92 1.57 9.63
N TYR A 160 -21.38 2.64 10.23
CA TYR A 160 -20.23 3.36 9.65
C TYR A 160 -18.87 2.90 10.16
N ARG A 161 -18.81 1.95 11.11
CA ARG A 161 -17.53 1.42 11.57
C ARG A 161 -16.82 0.70 10.44
N VAL A 162 -15.66 1.25 10.06
CA VAL A 162 -14.71 0.57 9.20
C VAL A 162 -13.79 -0.27 10.10
N VAL A 163 -13.94 -1.58 9.96
CA VAL A 163 -13.00 -2.54 10.51
C VAL A 163 -11.91 -2.75 9.47
N GLY A 164 -10.67 -2.94 9.90
CA GLY A 164 -9.60 -3.31 8.99
C GLY A 164 -8.42 -3.89 9.72
N ASP A 165 -7.54 -4.53 8.97
CA ASP A 165 -6.27 -5.06 9.47
C ASP A 165 -5.16 -4.90 8.43
N LEU A 166 -3.93 -4.81 8.94
CA LEU A 166 -2.74 -4.67 8.13
C LEU A 166 -2.29 -6.05 7.63
N ASP A 167 -2.11 -6.19 6.32
CA ASP A 167 -1.49 -7.39 5.76
C ASP A 167 0.05 -7.22 5.74
N ALA A 168 0.54 -6.07 5.25
CA ALA A 168 1.96 -5.74 5.21
C ALA A 168 2.18 -4.22 5.18
N CYS A 169 3.30 -3.75 5.74
CA CYS A 169 3.79 -2.39 5.51
C CYS A 169 5.31 -2.41 5.41
N THR A 170 5.83 -1.88 4.32
CA THR A 170 7.26 -1.80 4.02
C THR A 170 7.68 -0.33 3.88
N SER A 171 8.94 -0.07 3.51
CA SER A 171 9.37 1.27 3.13
C SER A 171 8.71 1.77 1.82
N TYR A 172 8.18 0.86 0.99
CA TYR A 172 7.62 1.18 -0.34
C TYR A 172 6.11 1.24 -0.38
N TYR A 173 5.42 0.36 0.36
CA TYR A 173 3.97 0.26 0.25
C TYR A 173 3.33 -0.19 1.56
N ILE A 174 2.03 0.02 1.63
CA ILE A 174 1.14 -0.55 2.63
C ILE A 174 0.06 -1.38 1.94
N ALA A 175 -0.19 -2.58 2.45
CA ALA A 175 -1.26 -3.47 2.04
C ALA A 175 -2.10 -3.83 3.27
N ALA A 176 -3.40 -3.74 3.12
CA ALA A 176 -4.36 -3.96 4.20
C ALA A 176 -5.72 -4.32 3.62
N TRP A 177 -6.62 -4.77 4.49
CA TRP A 177 -8.02 -4.90 4.15
C TRP A 177 -8.88 -4.05 5.07
N VAL A 178 -10.00 -3.60 4.54
CA VAL A 178 -11.03 -2.89 5.29
C VAL A 178 -12.41 -3.39 4.89
N GLY A 179 -13.37 -3.25 5.79
CA GLY A 179 -14.77 -3.45 5.44
C GLY A 179 -15.70 -2.79 6.44
N ARG A 180 -16.93 -2.61 5.99
CA ARG A 180 -18.05 -2.14 6.81
C ARG A 180 -19.27 -2.96 6.50
N ARG A 181 -20.13 -3.15 7.50
CA ARG A 181 -21.34 -3.98 7.37
C ARG A 181 -22.35 -3.41 6.39
N ALA A 182 -22.46 -2.07 6.31
CA ALA A 182 -23.33 -1.37 5.39
C ALA A 182 -22.81 0.06 5.18
N GLY A 183 -23.16 0.72 4.07
CA GLY A 183 -22.76 2.11 3.79
C GLY A 183 -22.11 2.29 2.41
N PRO A 184 -21.57 3.49 2.12
CA PRO A 184 -21.00 3.81 0.81
C PRO A 184 -19.71 3.03 0.52
N LYS A 185 -19.00 3.34 -0.58
CA LYS A 185 -17.66 2.80 -0.84
C LYS A 185 -16.62 3.42 0.11
N ILE A 186 -15.77 2.61 0.74
CA ILE A 186 -14.75 3.09 1.68
C ILE A 186 -13.64 3.76 0.87
N VAL A 187 -13.16 4.92 1.32
CA VAL A 187 -11.92 5.53 0.84
C VAL A 187 -11.00 5.64 2.04
N VAL A 188 -9.81 5.06 1.95
CA VAL A 188 -8.82 5.08 3.03
C VAL A 188 -7.84 6.20 2.73
N THR A 189 -7.67 7.11 3.69
CA THR A 189 -6.62 8.12 3.68
C THR A 189 -5.39 7.56 4.39
N ILE A 190 -4.23 7.76 3.78
CA ILE A 190 -2.94 7.29 4.30
C ILE A 190 -2.14 8.51 4.70
N ALA A 191 -1.67 8.52 5.94
CA ALA A 191 -0.84 9.58 6.49
C ALA A 191 0.49 9.00 7.00
N VAL A 192 1.56 9.77 6.86
CA VAL A 192 2.89 9.44 7.38
C VAL A 192 3.30 10.54 8.35
N ASN A 193 3.65 10.18 9.59
CA ASN A 193 3.99 11.12 10.67
C ASN A 193 2.93 12.22 10.84
N GLY A 194 1.65 11.87 10.67
CA GLY A 194 0.50 12.77 10.80
C GLY A 194 0.15 13.58 9.55
N ALA A 195 0.97 13.56 8.48
CA ALA A 195 0.71 14.26 7.24
C ALA A 195 0.08 13.33 6.18
N PRO A 196 -1.08 13.66 5.57
CA PRO A 196 -1.66 12.87 4.49
C PRO A 196 -0.72 12.78 3.28
N VAL A 197 -0.49 11.57 2.77
CA VAL A 197 0.35 11.30 1.59
C VAL A 197 -0.45 10.78 0.39
N GLY A 198 -1.70 10.35 0.61
CA GLY A 198 -2.60 9.97 -0.46
C GLY A 198 -3.86 9.26 0.04
N THR A 199 -4.70 8.86 -0.91
CA THR A 199 -5.92 8.10 -0.64
C THR A 199 -5.98 6.88 -1.55
N VAL A 200 -6.69 5.85 -1.08
CA VAL A 200 -6.87 4.61 -1.80
C VAL A 200 -8.28 4.10 -1.61
N THR A 201 -8.88 3.60 -2.69
CA THR A 201 -10.22 3.03 -2.64
C THR A 201 -10.10 1.52 -2.74
N PRO A 202 -10.36 0.75 -1.68
CA PRO A 202 -10.24 -0.71 -1.67
C PRO A 202 -11.04 -1.38 -2.77
N TRP A 203 -10.45 -2.44 -3.34
CA TRP A 203 -10.96 -3.06 -4.56
C TRP A 203 -10.73 -4.57 -4.65
N ILE A 204 -9.82 -5.13 -3.84
CA ILE A 204 -9.46 -6.55 -3.90
C ILE A 204 -10.47 -7.33 -3.07
N ALA A 205 -11.20 -8.27 -3.66
CA ALA A 205 -12.13 -9.10 -2.86
C ALA A 205 -11.35 -9.95 -1.83
N ARG A 206 -11.82 -9.99 -0.57
CA ARG A 206 -11.24 -10.82 0.49
C ARG A 206 -12.24 -11.87 1.01
N PRO A 207 -12.41 -13.01 0.29
CA PRO A 207 -13.33 -14.07 0.70
C PRO A 207 -12.98 -14.68 2.06
N ASP A 208 -11.71 -14.66 2.43
CA ASP A 208 -11.20 -15.06 3.75
C ASP A 208 -11.79 -14.19 4.86
N VAL A 209 -11.79 -12.87 4.69
CA VAL A 209 -12.42 -11.92 5.62
C VAL A 209 -13.93 -12.15 5.70
N LYS A 210 -14.58 -12.36 4.55
CA LYS A 210 -16.02 -12.67 4.49
C LYS A 210 -16.39 -13.91 5.31
N ARG A 211 -15.60 -14.98 5.19
CA ARG A 211 -15.80 -16.21 5.98
C ARG A 211 -15.58 -16.00 7.47
N ALA A 212 -14.58 -15.20 7.84
CA ALA A 212 -14.22 -14.99 9.24
C ALA A 212 -15.18 -14.03 9.98
N LEU A 213 -15.62 -12.94 9.32
CA LEU A 213 -16.33 -11.83 9.97
C LEU A 213 -17.78 -11.64 9.49
N GLY A 214 -18.21 -12.35 8.45
CA GLY A 214 -19.59 -12.34 7.97
C GLY A 214 -20.00 -11.11 7.16
N PHE A 215 -19.05 -10.28 6.72
CA PHE A 215 -19.29 -9.16 5.80
C PHE A 215 -18.19 -9.07 4.73
N ASP A 216 -18.49 -8.41 3.61
CA ASP A 216 -17.55 -8.26 2.51
C ASP A 216 -16.41 -7.29 2.88
N GLY A 217 -15.23 -7.85 3.16
CA GLY A 217 -13.98 -7.10 3.26
C GLY A 217 -13.36 -6.88 1.89
N LEU A 218 -12.76 -5.71 1.69
CA LEU A 218 -11.99 -5.37 0.51
C LEU A 218 -10.54 -5.03 0.90
N GLY A 219 -9.61 -5.71 0.27
CA GLY A 219 -8.19 -5.41 0.28
C GLY A 219 -7.85 -4.18 -0.55
N PHE A 220 -6.72 -3.58 -0.22
CA PHE A 220 -6.10 -2.53 -1.00
C PHE A 220 -4.57 -2.60 -0.85
N CYS A 221 -3.89 -1.99 -1.81
CA CYS A 221 -2.50 -1.64 -1.68
C CYS A 221 -2.27 -0.16 -2.04
N PHE A 222 -1.31 0.47 -1.39
CA PHE A 222 -0.88 1.83 -1.70
C PHE A 222 0.64 1.92 -1.68
N VAL A 223 1.20 2.33 -2.82
CA VAL A 223 2.64 2.60 -2.96
C VAL A 223 2.89 4.04 -2.51
N PHE A 224 3.83 4.23 -1.59
CA PHE A 224 4.15 5.54 -1.06
C PHE A 224 4.82 6.41 -2.14
N PRO A 225 4.50 7.73 -2.20
CA PRO A 225 5.16 8.64 -3.14
C PRO A 225 6.67 8.81 -2.90
N ARG A 226 7.15 8.45 -1.71
CA ARG A 226 8.56 8.43 -1.32
C ARG A 226 8.80 7.22 -0.42
N ARG A 227 10.01 6.64 -0.47
CA ARG A 227 10.40 5.60 0.48
C ARG A 227 10.38 6.15 1.90
N LEU A 228 9.84 5.36 2.82
CA LEU A 228 9.77 5.69 4.23
C LEU A 228 11.08 5.31 4.95
N ALA A 229 11.41 6.05 5.99
CA ALA A 229 12.52 5.73 6.87
C ALA A 229 12.07 4.81 8.01
N HIS A 230 13.00 4.03 8.57
CA HIS A 230 12.75 3.34 9.83
C HIS A 230 12.30 4.34 10.91
N GLY A 231 11.25 3.99 11.66
CA GLY A 231 10.65 4.89 12.64
C GLY A 231 9.52 5.76 12.11
N ASP A 232 9.33 5.87 10.79
CA ASP A 232 8.17 6.57 10.24
C ASP A 232 6.88 5.84 10.64
N VAL A 233 5.88 6.63 11.07
CA VAL A 233 4.59 6.13 11.54
C VAL A 233 3.53 6.30 10.46
N VAL A 234 3.03 5.18 9.93
CA VAL A 234 1.97 5.16 8.92
C VAL A 234 0.61 5.00 9.59
N ALA A 235 -0.32 5.91 9.29
CA ALA A 235 -1.68 5.89 9.79
C ALA A 235 -2.74 5.75 8.70
N LEU A 236 -3.70 4.86 8.94
CA LEU A 236 -4.87 4.65 8.11
C LEU A 236 -6.09 5.35 8.73
N ARG A 237 -6.80 6.10 7.91
CA ARG A 237 -8.06 6.77 8.27
C ARG A 237 -9.15 6.41 7.27
N ASP A 238 -10.36 6.17 7.73
CA ASP A 238 -11.50 5.93 6.84
C ASP A 238 -11.99 7.19 6.11
N ASP A 239 -13.09 7.09 5.37
CA ASP A 239 -13.67 8.19 4.59
C ASP A 239 -14.31 9.30 5.44
N LEU A 240 -14.28 9.13 6.77
CA LEU A 240 -14.74 10.08 7.78
C LEU A 240 -13.57 10.66 8.60
N GLY A 241 -12.33 10.23 8.31
CA GLY A 241 -11.13 10.65 9.03
C GLY A 241 -10.90 9.90 10.34
N GLN A 242 -11.59 8.79 10.58
CA GLN A 242 -11.52 8.02 11.82
C GLN A 242 -10.48 6.90 11.74
N SER A 243 -9.93 6.50 12.89
CA SER A 243 -9.12 5.29 13.02
C SER A 243 -9.93 4.06 12.64
N LEU A 244 -9.31 3.13 11.90
CA LEU A 244 -9.89 1.81 11.66
C LEU A 244 -9.94 1.00 12.96
N ILE A 245 -10.92 0.12 13.08
CA ILE A 245 -11.09 -0.74 14.26
C ILE A 245 -10.46 -2.11 13.99
N GLY A 246 -9.73 -2.63 14.98
CA GLY A 246 -9.14 -3.97 14.91
C GLY A 246 -7.67 -3.98 14.50
N CYS A 247 -7.12 -2.85 14.06
CA CYS A 247 -5.70 -2.73 13.72
C CYS A 247 -4.97 -1.70 14.58
N THR A 248 -3.67 -1.91 14.72
CA THR A 248 -2.76 -0.84 15.09
C THR A 248 -2.74 0.14 13.91
N THR A 249 -3.45 1.26 14.03
CA THR A 249 -3.54 2.30 12.98
C THR A 249 -2.28 3.14 12.85
N THR A 250 -1.15 2.67 13.38
CA THR A 250 0.14 3.34 13.42
C THR A 250 1.19 2.25 13.29
N TYR A 251 1.73 2.11 12.08
CA TYR A 251 2.79 1.15 11.81
C TYR A 251 4.13 1.86 11.78
N GLU A 252 5.07 1.43 12.60
CA GLU A 252 6.45 1.86 12.53
C GLU A 252 7.15 1.02 11.48
N VAL A 253 7.71 1.67 10.45
CA VAL A 253 8.51 0.97 9.43
C VAL A 253 9.65 0.23 10.16
N PRO A 254 9.77 -1.10 10.05
CA PRO A 254 10.70 -1.89 10.84
C PRO A 254 12.15 -1.55 10.44
N PRO A 255 13.13 -1.83 11.32
CA PRO A 255 14.52 -1.76 10.91
C PRO A 255 14.74 -2.71 9.73
N LEU A 256 15.56 -2.30 8.77
CA LEU A 256 16.02 -3.20 7.71
C LEU A 256 16.56 -4.48 8.35
N GLY A 257 15.96 -5.62 8.03
CA GLY A 257 16.41 -6.90 8.57
C GLY A 257 15.83 -7.32 9.94
N ALA A 258 14.73 -6.73 10.45
CA ALA A 258 14.20 -7.03 11.79
C ALA A 258 12.84 -7.76 11.88
N THR A 259 12.19 -8.13 10.78
CA THR A 259 11.01 -9.00 10.78
C THR A 259 11.41 -10.49 10.74
N THR A 260 10.49 -11.44 10.59
CA THR A 260 10.77 -12.90 10.57
C THR A 260 10.61 -13.56 9.19
N ASP A 261 10.37 -12.79 8.12
CA ASP A 261 9.98 -13.30 6.79
C ASP A 261 11.04 -13.12 5.68
N PHE A 262 10.89 -13.93 4.62
CA PHE A 262 11.61 -14.01 3.33
C PHE A 262 12.48 -12.81 2.90
N TYR A 263 12.01 -11.58 3.12
CA TYR A 263 12.66 -10.31 2.72
C TYR A 263 13.95 -9.97 3.46
N LEU A 264 14.14 -10.50 4.68
CA LEU A 264 15.28 -10.19 5.53
C LEU A 264 16.64 -10.42 4.89
N ASN A 265 16.77 -11.54 4.16
CA ASN A 265 18.06 -11.96 3.62
C ASN A 265 18.52 -11.03 2.50
N ARG A 266 17.63 -10.70 1.56
CA ARG A 266 17.95 -9.81 0.44
C ARG A 266 18.16 -8.37 0.91
N ALA A 267 17.29 -7.85 1.78
CA ALA A 267 17.40 -6.49 2.30
C ALA A 267 18.71 -6.27 3.07
N SER A 268 19.11 -7.23 3.91
CA SER A 268 20.35 -7.14 4.69
C SER A 268 21.60 -7.21 3.80
N ILE A 269 21.60 -8.09 2.80
CA ILE A 269 22.69 -8.18 1.81
C ILE A 269 22.75 -6.88 1.01
N ALA A 270 21.62 -6.40 0.51
CA ALA A 270 21.55 -5.17 -0.25
C ALA A 270 22.06 -3.96 0.56
N ALA A 271 21.65 -3.85 1.83
CA ALA A 271 22.11 -2.80 2.73
C ALA A 271 23.64 -2.83 2.98
N ALA A 272 24.21 -4.04 3.09
CA ALA A 272 25.64 -4.23 3.32
C ALA A 272 26.50 -3.97 2.08
N PHE A 273 26.03 -4.41 0.90
CA PHE A 273 26.86 -4.44 -0.30
C PHE A 273 26.60 -3.30 -1.27
N LEU A 274 25.35 -2.87 -1.44
CA LEU A 274 24.99 -1.88 -2.46
C LEU A 274 25.12 -0.48 -1.87
N LYS A 275 25.43 0.55 -2.66
CA LYS A 275 25.52 1.96 -2.23
C LYS A 275 25.25 2.86 -3.42
N GLY A 276 24.83 4.11 -3.19
CA GLY A 276 24.66 5.10 -4.27
C GLY A 276 23.36 4.93 -5.05
N ARG A 277 23.45 5.02 -6.38
CA ARG A 277 22.33 4.93 -7.32
C ARG A 277 22.32 3.61 -8.08
N GLY A 278 21.16 2.99 -8.20
CA GLY A 278 21.04 1.74 -8.94
C GLY A 278 19.68 1.51 -9.58
N VAL A 279 19.54 0.33 -10.17
CA VAL A 279 18.32 -0.12 -10.83
C VAL A 279 17.94 -1.50 -10.34
N GLU A 280 16.67 -1.70 -10.01
CA GLU A 280 16.11 -3.04 -9.77
C GLU A 280 15.32 -3.50 -10.99
N ILE A 281 15.70 -4.67 -11.50
CA ILE A 281 15.14 -5.31 -12.68
C ILE A 281 14.07 -6.30 -12.22
N GLY A 282 12.86 -6.18 -12.75
CA GLY A 282 11.76 -7.11 -12.48
C GLY A 282 11.17 -6.99 -11.07
N ALA A 283 11.20 -5.80 -10.45
CA ALA A 283 10.67 -5.61 -9.10
C ALA A 283 9.17 -5.93 -8.98
N PHE A 284 8.40 -5.61 -10.03
CA PHE A 284 6.95 -5.77 -10.10
C PHE A 284 6.22 -5.38 -8.79
N SER A 285 5.80 -6.37 -8.01
CA SER A 285 5.06 -6.19 -6.75
C SER A 285 5.87 -6.42 -5.48
N GLN A 286 7.14 -6.82 -5.62
CA GLN A 286 8.00 -7.23 -4.53
C GLN A 286 9.38 -6.57 -4.65
N PRO A 287 9.46 -5.22 -4.62
CA PRO A 287 10.74 -4.54 -4.68
C PRO A 287 11.62 -4.93 -3.51
N ASN A 288 12.93 -4.94 -3.74
CA ASN A 288 13.91 -5.17 -2.71
C ASN A 288 13.89 -4.01 -1.70
N ASP A 289 13.73 -4.34 -0.42
CA ASP A 289 13.80 -3.32 0.62
C ASP A 289 15.22 -2.74 0.71
N LEU A 290 15.33 -1.40 0.74
CA LEU A 290 16.60 -0.70 0.67
C LEU A 290 16.65 0.44 1.71
N PRO A 291 17.85 0.75 2.23
CA PRO A 291 18.06 2.00 2.96
C PRO A 291 17.54 3.22 2.19
N PRO A 292 16.89 4.19 2.88
CA PRO A 292 16.25 5.32 2.22
C PRO A 292 17.24 6.22 1.47
N ASP A 293 18.52 6.20 1.83
CA ASP A 293 19.63 6.91 1.16
C ASP A 293 20.05 6.31 -0.19
N ARG A 294 19.47 5.19 -0.64
CA ARG A 294 19.79 4.56 -1.92
C ARG A 294 18.88 5.02 -3.03
N GLU A 295 19.41 5.67 -4.05
CA GLU A 295 18.60 6.02 -5.21
C GLU A 295 18.33 4.74 -6.03
N ILE A 296 17.06 4.48 -6.35
CA ILE A 296 16.67 3.30 -7.11
C ILE A 296 15.71 3.72 -8.21
N ALA A 297 15.93 3.18 -9.40
CA ALA A 297 14.96 3.17 -10.49
C ALA A 297 14.49 1.74 -10.74
N PHE A 298 13.31 1.57 -11.31
CA PHE A 298 12.77 0.27 -11.67
C PHE A 298 12.87 0.03 -13.17
N TYR A 299 13.28 -1.18 -13.54
CA TYR A 299 13.36 -1.65 -14.92
C TYR A 299 12.48 -2.87 -15.09
N ASP A 300 11.65 -2.88 -16.12
CA ASP A 300 10.80 -4.03 -16.41
C ASP A 300 10.56 -4.19 -17.91
N ARG A 301 10.08 -5.36 -18.33
CA ARG A 301 9.80 -5.67 -19.72
C ARG A 301 8.67 -4.83 -20.29
N TYR A 302 7.69 -4.51 -19.45
CA TYR A 302 6.47 -3.83 -19.86
C TYR A 302 6.17 -2.59 -19.01
N PRO A 303 5.43 -1.61 -19.55
CA PRO A 303 4.86 -0.55 -18.74
C PRO A 303 3.92 -1.09 -17.66
N ALA A 304 3.73 -0.31 -16.59
CA ALA A 304 2.92 -0.69 -15.42
C ALA A 304 1.51 -1.19 -15.78
N GLN A 305 0.84 -0.59 -16.77
CA GLN A 305 -0.49 -1.01 -17.20
C GLN A 305 -0.48 -2.45 -17.72
N THR A 306 0.41 -2.76 -18.65
CA THR A 306 0.56 -4.09 -19.23
C THR A 306 1.00 -5.10 -18.18
N LEU A 307 1.88 -4.73 -17.24
CA LEU A 307 2.25 -5.59 -16.13
C LEU A 307 1.03 -5.99 -15.27
N ARG A 308 0.09 -5.07 -15.00
CA ARG A 308 -1.15 -5.42 -14.31
C ARG A 308 -2.01 -6.36 -15.13
N GLU A 309 -2.22 -6.06 -16.41
CA GLU A 309 -3.09 -6.84 -17.28
C GLU A 309 -2.58 -8.28 -17.46
N VAL A 310 -1.25 -8.47 -17.52
CA VAL A 310 -0.63 -9.77 -17.73
C VAL A 310 -0.45 -10.55 -16.42
N TYR A 311 0.14 -9.95 -15.39
CA TYR A 311 0.60 -10.68 -14.21
C TYR A 311 -0.31 -10.57 -12.99
N ASP A 312 -1.21 -9.58 -12.97
CA ASP A 312 -2.09 -9.35 -11.83
C ASP A 312 -3.46 -8.75 -12.21
N PRO A 313 -4.20 -9.38 -13.15
CA PRO A 313 -5.47 -8.85 -13.63
C PRO A 313 -6.53 -8.77 -12.52
N ASP A 314 -6.42 -9.63 -11.51
CA ASP A 314 -7.47 -9.86 -10.51
C ASP A 314 -7.06 -9.57 -9.05
N CYS A 315 -5.76 -9.53 -8.70
CA CYS A 315 -5.34 -9.49 -7.29
C CYS A 315 -4.88 -8.11 -6.78
N GLY A 316 -4.60 -7.14 -7.65
CA GLY A 316 -4.35 -5.74 -7.25
C GLY A 316 -3.16 -5.53 -6.32
N ARG A 317 -2.12 -6.37 -6.44
CA ARG A 317 -0.86 -6.28 -5.73
C ARG A 317 -0.23 -4.89 -5.89
N PRO A 318 0.63 -4.46 -4.93
CA PRO A 318 1.49 -3.29 -5.13
C PRO A 318 2.18 -3.41 -6.48
N LEU A 319 2.34 -2.31 -7.20
CA LEU A 319 3.10 -2.32 -8.44
C LEU A 319 4.06 -1.15 -8.44
N MET A 320 5.35 -1.45 -8.49
CA MET A 320 6.38 -0.47 -8.74
C MET A 320 6.37 -0.13 -10.22
N ALA A 321 6.01 1.11 -10.54
CA ALA A 321 6.01 1.56 -11.92
C ALA A 321 7.45 1.56 -12.45
N PRO A 322 7.73 0.91 -13.59
CA PRO A 322 9.05 0.94 -14.19
C PRO A 322 9.40 2.35 -14.67
N ASP A 323 10.59 2.83 -14.32
CA ASP A 323 11.20 4.04 -14.88
C ASP A 323 11.76 3.79 -16.28
N TYR A 324 12.17 2.55 -16.53
CA TYR A 324 12.72 2.08 -17.80
C TYR A 324 11.99 0.83 -18.26
N VAL A 325 11.76 0.73 -19.57
CA VAL A 325 11.10 -0.41 -20.19
C VAL A 325 12.01 -1.01 -21.25
N GLY A 326 12.27 -2.32 -21.18
CA GLY A 326 13.04 -3.03 -22.18
C GLY A 326 13.39 -4.47 -21.78
N GLN A 327 14.23 -5.13 -22.58
CA GLN A 327 14.59 -6.53 -22.35
C GLN A 327 15.66 -6.66 -21.28
N ALA A 328 15.41 -7.54 -20.30
CA ALA A 328 16.33 -7.74 -19.18
C ALA A 328 17.72 -8.20 -19.63
N GLU A 329 17.82 -9.06 -20.65
CA GLU A 329 19.10 -9.58 -21.18
C GLU A 329 20.02 -8.47 -21.70
N THR A 330 19.46 -7.49 -22.41
CA THR A 330 20.22 -6.41 -23.05
C THR A 330 20.32 -5.15 -22.19
N LEU A 331 19.40 -4.99 -21.22
CA LEU A 331 19.23 -3.78 -20.42
C LEU A 331 19.17 -2.52 -21.30
N ASP A 332 18.43 -2.62 -22.41
CA ASP A 332 18.27 -1.53 -23.37
C ASP A 332 17.64 -0.30 -22.72
N GLY A 333 18.06 0.88 -23.18
CA GLY A 333 17.61 2.16 -22.62
C GLY A 333 18.36 2.61 -21.37
N LEU A 334 19.09 1.71 -20.69
CA LEU A 334 19.98 2.10 -19.59
C LEU A 334 21.32 2.61 -20.16
N PRO A 335 21.88 3.72 -19.65
CA PRO A 335 23.23 4.17 -20.02
C PRO A 335 24.31 3.21 -19.49
N ASP A 336 25.40 3.07 -20.24
CA ASP A 336 26.57 2.29 -19.83
C ASP A 336 27.37 3.01 -18.76
N ALA A 337 28.04 2.25 -17.88
CA ALA A 337 28.89 2.77 -16.80
C ALA A 337 28.26 3.92 -15.98
N ALA A 338 26.99 3.75 -15.59
CA ALA A 338 26.19 4.81 -14.98
C ALA A 338 25.61 4.48 -13.60
N PHE A 339 25.66 3.22 -13.19
CA PHE A 339 25.01 2.74 -11.97
C PHE A 339 26.00 2.16 -10.98
N ASP A 340 25.87 2.56 -9.71
CA ASP A 340 26.64 2.01 -8.58
C ASP A 340 26.15 0.61 -8.21
N PHE A 341 24.87 0.30 -8.46
CA PHE A 341 24.36 -1.05 -8.27
C PHE A 341 23.24 -1.46 -9.23
N LEU A 342 23.09 -2.78 -9.38
CA LEU A 342 21.95 -3.43 -10.04
C LEU A 342 21.39 -4.53 -9.14
N ILE A 343 20.07 -4.72 -9.16
CA ILE A 343 19.39 -5.82 -8.45
C ILE A 343 18.57 -6.61 -9.48
N ALA A 344 18.66 -7.93 -9.44
CA ALA A 344 17.83 -8.81 -10.25
C ALA A 344 17.46 -10.05 -9.43
N ASN A 345 16.29 -10.01 -8.82
CA ASN A 345 15.79 -11.11 -7.98
C ASN A 345 14.74 -11.89 -8.77
N HIS A 346 14.97 -13.18 -8.99
CA HIS A 346 14.08 -14.05 -9.76
C HIS A 346 13.81 -13.53 -11.18
N VAL A 347 14.88 -13.15 -11.86
CA VAL A 347 14.84 -12.69 -13.26
C VAL A 347 15.63 -13.62 -14.15
N ILE A 348 16.83 -14.03 -13.71
CA ILE A 348 17.82 -14.71 -14.56
C ILE A 348 17.36 -16.09 -15.04
N GLU A 349 16.53 -16.78 -14.27
CA GLU A 349 15.91 -18.06 -14.63
C GLU A 349 14.90 -17.95 -15.77
N HIS A 350 14.37 -16.75 -15.98
CA HIS A 350 13.40 -16.44 -17.03
C HIS A 350 14.05 -15.92 -18.32
N LEU A 351 15.38 -15.79 -18.35
CA LEU A 351 16.11 -15.31 -19.50
C LEU A 351 16.50 -16.48 -20.40
N GLN A 352 16.40 -16.29 -21.70
CA GLN A 352 16.90 -17.25 -22.69
C GLN A 352 18.42 -17.23 -22.70
N ASP A 353 19.02 -16.04 -22.64
CA ASP A 353 20.45 -15.79 -22.65
C ASP A 353 20.93 -15.12 -21.34
N PRO A 354 21.17 -15.90 -20.28
CA PRO A 354 21.70 -15.39 -19.02
C PRO A 354 23.17 -14.96 -19.11
N ILE A 355 23.91 -15.35 -20.16
CA ILE A 355 25.30 -14.90 -20.37
C ILE A 355 25.32 -13.46 -20.88
N LEU A 356 24.48 -13.14 -21.88
CA LEU A 356 24.28 -11.77 -22.35
C LEU A 356 23.81 -10.85 -21.22
N PHE A 357 22.97 -11.36 -20.31
CA PHE A 357 22.57 -10.62 -19.13
C PHE A 357 23.75 -10.23 -18.23
N LEU A 358 24.66 -11.18 -17.94
CA LEU A 358 25.86 -10.89 -17.14
C LEU A 358 26.81 -9.90 -17.86
N GLN A 359 26.94 -9.99 -19.18
CA GLN A 359 27.67 -9.02 -19.99
C GLN A 359 27.03 -7.62 -19.92
N SER A 360 25.69 -7.54 -20.00
CA SER A 360 24.95 -6.29 -19.86
C SER A 360 25.13 -5.69 -18.47
N ILE A 361 25.02 -6.48 -17.39
CA ILE A 361 25.34 -6.03 -16.02
C ILE A 361 26.75 -5.43 -15.96
N ALA A 362 27.75 -6.16 -16.46
CA ALA A 362 29.13 -5.71 -16.46
C ALA A 362 29.30 -4.39 -17.24
N ARG A 363 28.56 -4.19 -18.32
CA ARG A 363 28.58 -2.95 -19.12
C ARG A 363 27.91 -1.77 -18.40
N LYS A 364 26.76 -1.98 -17.73
CA LYS A 364 25.98 -0.91 -17.09
C LYS A 364 26.57 -0.39 -15.78
N LEU A 365 27.26 -1.24 -15.01
CA LEU A 365 27.87 -0.84 -13.74
C LEU A 365 29.06 0.12 -13.92
N VAL A 366 29.29 1.04 -12.99
CA VAL A 366 30.58 1.73 -12.84
C VAL A 366 31.65 0.79 -12.26
N PRO A 367 32.96 1.01 -12.46
CA PRO A 367 33.99 0.30 -11.71
C PRO A 367 33.79 0.48 -10.20
N GLY A 368 33.88 -0.61 -9.44
CA GLY A 368 33.53 -0.70 -8.01
C GLY A 368 32.02 -0.85 -7.74
N GLY A 369 31.17 -0.69 -8.76
CA GLY A 369 29.74 -0.92 -8.66
C GLY A 369 29.41 -2.41 -8.53
N ARG A 370 28.23 -2.73 -7.96
CA ARG A 370 27.86 -4.10 -7.59
C ARG A 370 26.51 -4.55 -8.11
N ALA A 371 26.43 -5.78 -8.61
CA ALA A 371 25.16 -6.43 -8.91
C ALA A 371 24.81 -7.45 -7.84
N MET A 372 23.58 -7.42 -7.34
CA MET A 372 22.99 -8.49 -6.52
C MET A 372 22.01 -9.27 -7.38
N ILE A 373 22.26 -10.56 -7.56
CA ILE A 373 21.41 -11.44 -8.39
C ILE A 373 20.93 -12.58 -7.51
N ALA A 374 19.62 -12.83 -7.52
CA ALA A 374 19.01 -13.97 -6.82
C ALA A 374 18.30 -14.88 -7.83
N ALA A 375 18.55 -16.19 -7.70
CA ALA A 375 17.92 -17.24 -8.50
C ALA A 375 17.31 -18.31 -7.60
N PRO A 376 16.26 -19.02 -8.04
CA PRO A 376 15.65 -20.10 -7.28
C PRO A 376 16.59 -21.29 -7.21
N ASP A 377 16.62 -21.95 -6.05
CA ASP A 377 17.25 -23.26 -5.92
C ASP A 377 16.24 -24.35 -6.26
N LYS A 378 16.53 -25.15 -7.29
CA LYS A 378 15.62 -26.20 -7.76
C LYS A 378 15.19 -27.16 -6.66
N ARG A 379 16.01 -27.37 -5.62
CA ARG A 379 15.71 -28.33 -4.55
C ARG A 379 14.47 -27.93 -3.75
N TYR A 380 14.09 -26.65 -3.80
CA TYR A 380 13.04 -26.03 -2.99
C TYR A 380 11.94 -25.34 -3.82
N CYS A 381 11.99 -25.40 -5.15
CA CYS A 381 10.98 -24.80 -6.03
C CYS A 381 10.30 -25.83 -6.96
N MET A 382 9.49 -25.35 -7.90
CA MET A 382 8.77 -26.18 -8.87
C MET A 382 9.69 -26.96 -9.82
N ASP A 383 10.95 -26.57 -9.96
CA ASP A 383 11.94 -27.26 -10.81
C ASP A 383 12.62 -28.45 -10.13
N LYS A 384 12.19 -28.83 -8.93
CA LYS A 384 12.70 -30.02 -8.23
C LYS A 384 12.79 -31.28 -9.10
N PRO A 385 11.80 -31.63 -9.95
CA PRO A 385 11.91 -32.82 -10.79
C PRO A 385 12.82 -32.63 -12.01
N ARG A 386 13.19 -31.39 -12.35
CA ARG A 386 13.95 -31.09 -13.56
C ARG A 386 15.43 -31.41 -13.40
N SER A 387 16.10 -31.73 -14.51
CA SER A 387 17.57 -31.78 -14.58
C SER A 387 18.20 -30.39 -14.48
N LEU A 388 19.41 -30.33 -13.94
CA LEU A 388 20.22 -29.10 -13.92
C LEU A 388 20.61 -28.67 -15.34
N THR A 389 20.59 -27.38 -15.63
CA THR A 389 21.08 -26.84 -16.91
C THR A 389 22.60 -26.91 -16.99
N PRO A 390 23.18 -27.67 -17.95
CA PRO A 390 24.62 -27.72 -18.14
C PRO A 390 25.18 -26.38 -18.62
N PHE A 391 26.40 -26.03 -18.20
CA PHE A 391 27.05 -24.79 -18.63
C PHE A 391 27.20 -24.70 -20.16
N GLU A 392 27.55 -25.81 -20.82
CA GLU A 392 27.70 -25.84 -22.29
C GLU A 392 26.39 -25.53 -23.02
N HIS A 393 25.23 -25.90 -22.45
CA HIS A 393 23.94 -25.53 -23.04
C HIS A 393 23.71 -24.02 -23.02
N LEU A 394 24.10 -23.35 -21.92
CA LEU A 394 24.02 -21.89 -21.80
C LEU A 394 24.95 -21.20 -22.80
N VAL A 395 26.14 -21.76 -23.02
CA VAL A 395 27.11 -21.27 -24.02
C VAL A 395 26.55 -21.43 -25.44
N ASP A 396 25.99 -22.61 -25.75
CA ASP A 396 25.37 -22.87 -27.05
C ASP A 396 24.22 -21.88 -27.31
N ASP A 397 23.35 -21.65 -26.34
CA ASP A 397 22.24 -20.70 -26.46
C ASP A 397 22.74 -19.26 -26.69
N HIS A 398 23.80 -18.85 -26.01
CA HIS A 398 24.43 -17.53 -26.18
C HIS A 398 25.11 -17.35 -27.54
N GLU A 399 25.91 -18.33 -27.97
CA GLU A 399 26.71 -18.24 -29.20
C GLU A 399 25.86 -18.41 -30.47
N LEU A 400 24.74 -19.15 -30.39
CA LEU A 400 23.82 -19.35 -31.51
C LEU A 400 22.79 -18.22 -31.68
N GLY A 401 22.56 -17.41 -30.64
CA GLY A 401 21.62 -16.30 -30.63
C GLY A 401 20.14 -16.68 -30.51
N THR A 402 19.27 -15.70 -30.21
CA THR A 402 17.89 -15.88 -29.74
C THR A 402 16.82 -16.19 -30.81
N ALA A 403 17.21 -16.81 -31.93
CA ALA A 403 16.34 -17.00 -33.11
C ALA A 403 15.41 -18.25 -33.00
N PRO A 404 14.38 -18.41 -33.88
CA PRO A 404 13.28 -19.40 -33.75
C PRO A 404 13.65 -20.89 -33.61
N ARG A 405 14.92 -21.27 -33.84
CA ARG A 405 15.42 -22.62 -33.52
C ARG A 405 15.45 -22.91 -32.01
N GLN A 406 15.49 -21.87 -31.17
CA GLN A 406 15.43 -22.01 -29.72
C GLN A 406 14.09 -22.57 -29.22
N ARG A 407 12.95 -22.33 -29.91
CA ARG A 407 11.65 -22.88 -29.47
C ARG A 407 11.64 -24.42 -29.48
N ALA A 408 12.17 -25.03 -30.55
CA ALA A 408 12.26 -26.48 -30.65
C ALA A 408 13.34 -27.05 -29.70
N HIS A 409 14.45 -26.32 -29.52
CA HIS A 409 15.52 -26.69 -28.59
C HIS A 409 15.04 -26.66 -27.13
N PHE A 410 14.39 -25.56 -26.73
CA PHE A 410 13.80 -25.36 -25.41
C PHE A 410 12.69 -26.37 -25.12
N VAL A 411 11.72 -26.55 -26.02
CA VAL A 411 10.64 -27.54 -25.85
C VAL A 411 11.21 -28.95 -25.67
N ARG A 412 12.20 -29.31 -26.50
CA ARG A 412 12.87 -30.59 -26.40
C ARG A 412 13.61 -30.75 -25.07
N TYR A 413 14.42 -29.76 -24.70
CA TYR A 413 15.18 -29.79 -23.45
C TYR A 413 14.26 -29.80 -22.22
N TYR A 414 13.19 -29.00 -22.22
CA TYR A 414 12.21 -28.93 -21.13
C TYR A 414 11.49 -30.27 -20.93
N ILE A 415 11.06 -30.94 -22.01
CA ILE A 415 10.46 -32.28 -21.94
C ILE A 415 11.52 -33.31 -21.50
N GLU A 416 12.69 -33.35 -22.15
CA GLU A 416 13.75 -34.32 -21.87
C GLU A 416 14.32 -34.19 -20.44
N ALA A 417 14.30 -32.98 -19.88
CA ALA A 417 14.72 -32.69 -18.51
C ALA A 417 13.66 -33.01 -17.46
N GLY A 418 12.51 -33.61 -17.82
CA GLY A 418 11.46 -34.02 -16.86
C GLY A 418 10.40 -32.95 -16.58
N GLY A 419 10.26 -31.94 -17.45
CA GLY A 419 9.12 -31.03 -17.43
C GLY A 419 7.81 -31.75 -17.77
N GLN A 420 6.68 -31.23 -17.30
CA GLN A 420 5.39 -31.88 -17.54
C GLN A 420 4.97 -31.75 -19.02
N GLU A 421 4.78 -32.88 -19.72
CA GLU A 421 4.30 -32.95 -21.11
C GLU A 421 3.06 -32.09 -21.37
N GLN A 422 2.18 -32.01 -20.36
CA GLN A 422 0.94 -31.25 -20.44
C GLN A 422 1.16 -29.73 -20.46
N ALA A 423 2.15 -29.21 -19.72
CA ALA A 423 2.52 -27.79 -19.74
C ALA A 423 3.13 -27.37 -21.09
N VAL A 424 3.85 -28.29 -21.74
CA VAL A 424 4.41 -28.07 -23.08
C VAL A 424 3.34 -28.19 -24.17
N ALA A 425 2.35 -29.07 -24.00
CA ALA A 425 1.21 -29.17 -24.88
C ALA A 425 0.31 -27.91 -24.82
N GLU A 426 0.10 -27.35 -23.63
CA GLU A 426 -0.63 -26.09 -23.41
C GLU A 426 0.12 -24.89 -24.01
N ALA A 427 1.44 -24.79 -23.80
CA ALA A 427 2.29 -23.76 -24.44
C ALA A 427 2.35 -23.88 -25.99
N ASN A 428 2.09 -25.08 -26.53
CA ASN A 428 2.03 -25.33 -27.98
C ASN A 428 0.66 -25.03 -28.61
N ALA A 429 -0.43 -25.07 -27.86
CA ALA A 429 -1.79 -24.96 -28.41
C ALA A 429 -2.19 -23.51 -28.74
N ASP A 430 -1.71 -22.53 -27.98
CA ASP A 430 -2.29 -21.18 -28.01
C ASP A 430 -1.65 -20.19 -28.99
N HIS A 431 -0.58 -20.54 -29.72
CA HIS A 431 0.21 -19.56 -30.49
C HIS A 431 0.65 -18.33 -29.67
N ALA A 432 0.53 -18.39 -28.34
CA ALA A 432 0.89 -17.31 -27.45
C ALA A 432 2.40 -17.14 -27.52
N ASP A 433 2.80 -15.88 -27.61
CA ASP A 433 4.16 -15.42 -27.48
C ASP A 433 4.81 -16.15 -26.28
N MET A 434 5.89 -16.92 -26.50
CA MET A 434 6.65 -17.55 -25.41
C MET A 434 7.29 -16.50 -24.47
N ASP A 435 7.12 -15.23 -24.83
CA ASP A 435 7.31 -14.05 -24.01
C ASP A 435 6.36 -13.95 -22.79
N ASP A 436 5.33 -14.81 -22.68
CA ASP A 436 4.52 -14.98 -21.48
C ASP A 436 5.32 -15.77 -20.41
N ILE A 437 6.16 -15.02 -19.70
CA ILE A 437 7.14 -15.47 -18.69
C ILE A 437 6.41 -16.07 -17.48
N ARG A 438 6.09 -17.36 -17.57
CA ARG A 438 5.76 -18.19 -16.40
C ARG A 438 6.65 -19.43 -16.27
N PHE A 439 7.64 -19.57 -17.14
CA PHE A 439 8.54 -20.72 -17.16
C PHE A 439 9.98 -20.31 -16.83
N HIS A 440 10.69 -21.19 -16.12
CA HIS A 440 12.13 -21.07 -15.96
C HIS A 440 12.80 -21.74 -17.16
N TYR A 441 13.54 -20.96 -17.96
CA TYR A 441 14.38 -21.49 -19.03
C TYR A 441 15.46 -22.41 -18.47
N HIS A 442 16.07 -21.96 -17.38
CA HIS A 442 17.25 -22.57 -16.80
C HIS A 442 17.03 -22.99 -15.36
N VAL A 443 17.68 -24.10 -14.97
CA VAL A 443 17.49 -24.73 -13.67
C VAL A 443 18.84 -24.90 -12.98
N TRP A 444 18.96 -24.36 -11.78
CA TRP A 444 20.17 -24.44 -10.98
C TRP A 444 19.92 -24.94 -9.57
N ASP A 445 20.96 -25.50 -8.97
CA ASP A 445 21.13 -25.53 -7.52
C ASP A 445 22.25 -24.54 -7.14
N ALA A 446 22.52 -24.41 -5.84
CA ALA A 446 23.54 -23.48 -5.36
C ALA A 446 24.93 -23.69 -6.00
N GLU A 447 25.34 -24.94 -6.22
CA GLU A 447 26.66 -25.25 -6.76
C GLU A 447 26.72 -24.93 -8.26
N SER A 448 25.72 -25.39 -9.02
CA SER A 448 25.68 -25.17 -10.46
C SER A 448 25.48 -23.70 -10.84
N PHE A 449 24.75 -22.93 -10.03
CA PHE A 449 24.58 -21.49 -10.26
C PHE A 449 25.90 -20.72 -10.07
N VAL A 450 26.63 -21.00 -8.99
CA VAL A 450 27.95 -20.39 -8.75
C VAL A 450 28.96 -20.83 -9.81
N ALA A 451 28.93 -22.11 -10.21
CA ALA A 451 29.75 -22.62 -11.29
C ALA A 451 29.45 -21.90 -12.63
N PHE A 452 28.17 -21.72 -12.96
CA PHE A 452 27.75 -20.95 -14.14
C PHE A 452 28.29 -19.51 -14.13
N VAL A 453 28.11 -18.79 -13.03
CA VAL A 453 28.55 -17.39 -12.92
C VAL A 453 30.07 -17.30 -13.04
N THR A 454 30.81 -18.13 -12.32
CA THR A 454 32.28 -18.10 -12.33
C THR A 454 32.87 -18.57 -13.68
N ALA A 455 32.29 -19.60 -14.30
CA ALA A 455 32.68 -20.07 -15.61
C ALA A 455 32.39 -19.03 -16.70
N THR A 456 31.26 -18.32 -16.63
CA THR A 456 30.93 -17.22 -17.55
C THR A 456 31.94 -16.07 -17.42
N ILE A 457 32.24 -15.64 -16.19
CA ILE A 457 33.24 -14.59 -15.93
C ILE A 457 34.59 -14.97 -16.54
N ALA A 458 35.05 -16.21 -16.33
CA ALA A 458 36.33 -16.69 -16.85
C ALA A 458 36.33 -16.83 -18.38
N ARG A 459 35.28 -17.43 -18.96
CA ARG A 459 35.19 -17.71 -20.41
C ARG A 459 35.16 -16.43 -21.24
N TYR A 460 34.40 -15.43 -20.81
CA TYR A 460 34.20 -14.20 -21.56
C TYR A 460 35.04 -13.02 -21.04
N ALA A 461 35.98 -13.29 -20.12
CA ALA A 461 36.85 -12.29 -19.51
C ALA A 461 36.07 -11.07 -19.00
N LEU A 462 34.95 -11.32 -18.32
CA LEU A 462 34.11 -10.24 -17.80
C LEU A 462 34.85 -9.55 -16.64
N PRO A 463 34.82 -8.20 -16.56
CA PRO A 463 35.47 -7.45 -15.48
C PRO A 463 34.60 -7.48 -14.20
N LEU A 464 34.22 -8.68 -13.77
CA LEU A 464 33.36 -8.94 -12.63
C LEU A 464 34.07 -9.91 -11.67
N ALA A 465 34.01 -9.63 -10.38
CA ALA A 465 34.46 -10.54 -9.32
C ALA A 465 33.26 -10.98 -8.48
N LEU A 466 33.16 -12.28 -8.21
CA LEU A 466 32.21 -12.82 -7.25
C LEU A 466 32.69 -12.51 -5.82
N VAL A 467 32.02 -11.60 -5.12
CA VAL A 467 32.44 -11.11 -3.79
C VAL A 467 31.61 -11.68 -2.64
N TYR A 468 30.43 -12.22 -2.93
CA TYR A 468 29.59 -12.87 -1.94
C TYR A 468 28.69 -13.93 -2.58
N THR A 469 28.47 -15.03 -1.86
CA THR A 469 27.46 -16.04 -2.18
C THR A 469 26.71 -16.43 -0.93
N ARG A 470 25.43 -16.74 -1.09
CA ARG A 470 24.62 -17.39 -0.07
C ARG A 470 23.52 -18.19 -0.71
N ALA A 471 23.30 -19.41 -0.23
CA ALA A 471 22.13 -20.20 -0.60
C ALA A 471 21.26 -20.40 0.65
N THR A 472 19.95 -20.25 0.47
CA THR A 472 18.93 -20.59 1.47
C THR A 472 17.87 -21.47 0.81
N GLU A 473 16.89 -21.92 1.58
CA GLU A 473 15.74 -22.63 0.98
C GLU A 473 14.90 -21.73 0.07
N ALA A 474 14.99 -20.41 0.24
CA ALA A 474 14.26 -19.44 -0.56
C ALA A 474 14.96 -19.14 -1.90
N ASP A 475 16.29 -18.96 -1.87
CA ASP A 475 17.04 -18.43 -3.02
C ASP A 475 18.56 -18.55 -2.86
N ILE A 476 19.22 -18.58 -4.03
CA ILE A 476 20.67 -18.51 -4.23
C ILE A 476 21.01 -17.08 -4.63
N ILE A 477 21.76 -16.38 -3.78
CA ILE A 477 22.15 -14.98 -3.99
C ILE A 477 23.64 -14.91 -4.26
N VAL A 478 24.01 -14.17 -5.30
CA VAL A 478 25.38 -13.79 -5.61
C VAL A 478 25.51 -12.27 -5.62
N VAL A 479 26.64 -11.76 -5.14
CA VAL A 479 27.03 -10.35 -5.33
C VAL A 479 28.27 -10.31 -6.19
N LEU A 480 28.20 -9.57 -7.29
CA LEU A 480 29.27 -9.35 -8.23
C LEU A 480 29.75 -7.91 -8.11
N GLU A 481 31.06 -7.69 -8.09
CA GLU A 481 31.66 -6.35 -8.13
C GLU A 481 32.38 -6.14 -9.47
N LYS A 482 32.15 -5.00 -10.11
CA LYS A 482 32.87 -4.64 -11.33
C LYS A 482 34.29 -4.18 -10.99
N THR A 483 35.30 -4.91 -11.45
CA THR A 483 36.70 -4.68 -11.05
C THR A 483 37.38 -3.59 -11.87
N GLU A 484 37.05 -3.49 -13.17
CA GLU A 484 37.60 -2.49 -14.08
C GLU A 484 36.57 -2.05 -15.14
N PRO A 485 36.84 -1.00 -15.95
CA PRO A 485 35.95 -0.62 -17.04
C PRO A 485 35.70 -1.77 -18.02
N TYR A 486 34.47 -1.85 -18.52
CA TYR A 486 34.12 -2.84 -19.54
C TYR A 486 34.76 -2.43 -20.85
N ALA A 487 35.63 -3.27 -21.40
CA ALA A 487 36.24 -3.00 -22.69
C ALA A 487 35.16 -3.11 -23.78
N THR A 488 34.69 -1.97 -24.29
CA THR A 488 33.92 -1.97 -25.53
C THR A 488 34.83 -2.41 -26.67
N ALA A 489 34.30 -3.13 -27.66
CA ALA A 489 35.08 -3.69 -28.77
C ALA A 489 35.93 -2.64 -29.53
N GLU A 490 35.65 -1.35 -29.39
CA GLU A 490 36.47 -0.25 -29.93
C GLU A 490 37.80 -0.01 -29.19
N ALA A 491 37.93 -0.40 -27.91
CA ALA A 491 39.16 -0.22 -27.14
C ALA A 491 40.22 -1.31 -27.41
N ALA A 492 39.79 -2.50 -27.85
CA ALA A 492 40.68 -3.61 -28.21
C ALA A 492 41.39 -3.43 -29.56
N ALA A 493 41.01 -2.42 -30.35
CA ALA A 493 41.51 -2.18 -31.71
C ALA A 493 42.70 -1.20 -31.79
N ARG A 494 43.40 -0.88 -30.69
CA ARG A 494 44.70 -0.18 -30.76
C ARG A 494 45.83 -1.22 -30.87
N PRO A 495 46.52 -1.33 -32.01
CA PRO A 495 47.66 -2.22 -32.10
C PRO A 495 48.79 -1.69 -31.23
N ALA A 496 49.46 -2.62 -30.54
CA ALA A 496 50.72 -2.38 -29.85
C ALA A 496 51.70 -1.62 -30.75
N THR A 497 52.25 -0.55 -30.20
CA THR A 497 53.38 0.21 -30.76
C THR A 497 54.49 -0.74 -31.22
N ARG A 498 54.80 -0.70 -32.51
CA ARG A 498 55.99 -1.34 -33.08
C ARG A 498 57.26 -0.72 -32.46
N PRO A 499 58.30 -1.51 -32.13
CA PRO A 499 59.55 -0.96 -31.61
C PRO A 499 60.38 -0.31 -32.73
N GLU A 500 61.20 0.64 -32.32
CA GLU A 500 62.03 1.53 -33.12
C GLU A 500 63.12 0.84 -33.95
N ASN A 501 63.39 1.48 -35.10
CA ASN A 501 64.68 1.68 -35.78
C ASN A 501 65.58 0.49 -36.19
N ARG A 502 65.83 0.41 -37.52
CA ARG A 502 67.18 0.43 -38.10
C ARG A 502 67.16 0.94 -39.56
N GLN A 503 67.57 2.20 -39.70
CA GLN A 503 68.28 2.95 -40.75
C GLN A 503 68.27 2.59 -42.28
N PRO A 504 68.52 3.60 -43.15
CA PRO A 504 68.01 3.73 -44.52
C PRO A 504 69.09 3.38 -45.59
N PRO A 505 68.91 3.51 -46.94
CA PRO A 505 68.93 4.85 -47.59
C PRO A 505 68.26 4.99 -48.99
N ARG A 506 68.30 6.23 -49.52
CA ARG A 506 68.34 6.69 -50.94
C ARG A 506 67.01 6.97 -51.70
N ASN A 507 66.73 8.27 -51.89
CA ASN A 507 66.76 9.03 -53.17
C ASN A 507 66.48 8.20 -54.46
N VAL A 508 65.59 8.53 -55.42
CA VAL A 508 65.09 9.80 -56.03
C VAL A 508 63.72 9.53 -56.76
N PRO A 509 63.14 10.35 -57.69
CA PRO A 509 61.78 10.90 -57.54
C PRO A 509 60.74 10.52 -58.64
N SER A 510 59.49 10.95 -58.42
CA SER A 510 58.56 11.54 -59.42
C SER A 510 58.38 10.89 -60.81
N SER A 511 57.20 10.30 -61.03
CA SER A 511 56.31 10.57 -62.19
C SER A 511 54.95 9.87 -61.93
N ALA A 512 53.85 10.62 -61.77
CA ALA A 512 52.92 10.98 -62.85
C ALA A 512 52.35 9.77 -63.61
N ARG A 513 51.19 9.26 -63.17
CA ARG A 513 49.89 9.38 -63.88
C ARG A 513 48.76 8.79 -63.05
#